data_AF-A0A9J6D4P2-F1
#
_entry.id   AF-A0A9J6D4P2-F1
#
_cell.length_a   1.000
_cell.length_b   1.000
_cell.length_c   1.000
_cell.angle_alpha   90.00
_cell.angle_beta   90.00
_cell.angle_gamma   90.00
#
_symmetry.space_group_name_H-M   'P 1'
#
loop_
_entity.id
_entity.type
_entity.pdbx_description
1 polymer ?
#
loop_
_entity_poly.entity_id
_entity_poly.type
_entity_poly.pdbx_seq_one_letter_code
_entity_poly.pdbx_strand_id
1 'polypeptide(L)'
;MNPRTGLTPTENRLLKKTWRSLCDNNRDYGVLILQAFLAKEPDAVHLFPRFRGKPTKSLPEDMSFRIHACAVGHQLTAMVENCDDVEMLEALIRKNARVHKPHVGITLTHFRIMTKGIMAVLQAKIGKLMTRDAVVAWEKLFTFIVTVTAIVFENSKGTSNANKKSEENISNASISSNVPNAEKSSAGSSSLGHSRGSISRSSLNKSQAAFSTAIVPYVQPSGHGPTHEVANNSSATEKRQRSKTSLREQLKAKGKIS
;
A
#
# COMPACT_ATOMS: atom_id res chain seq x y z
N MET A 1 -11.66 -25.35 7.58
CA MET A 1 -10.45 -24.52 7.67
C MET A 1 -9.81 -24.49 6.29
N ASN A 2 -9.31 -23.34 5.81
CA ASN A 2 -8.61 -23.26 4.54
C ASN A 2 -7.17 -23.81 4.72
N PRO A 3 -6.71 -24.75 3.89
CA PRO A 3 -5.40 -25.39 4.08
C PRO A 3 -4.20 -24.48 3.77
N ARG A 4 -4.39 -23.40 3.00
CA ARG A 4 -3.31 -22.48 2.60
C ARG A 4 -3.12 -21.36 3.62
N THR A 5 -4.21 -20.85 4.18
CA THR A 5 -4.17 -19.72 5.13
C THR A 5 -4.31 -20.16 6.59
N GLY A 6 -4.81 -21.38 6.85
CA GLY A 6 -5.15 -21.85 8.20
C GLY A 6 -6.39 -21.19 8.80
N LEU A 7 -7.08 -20.31 8.04
CA LEU A 7 -8.26 -19.58 8.51
C LEU A 7 -9.53 -20.42 8.41
N THR A 8 -10.35 -20.36 9.45
CA THR A 8 -11.72 -20.89 9.47
C THR A 8 -12.72 -19.83 9.00
N PRO A 9 -13.94 -20.22 8.59
CA PRO A 9 -14.99 -19.25 8.27
C PRO A 9 -15.30 -18.29 9.43
N THR A 10 -15.21 -18.77 10.67
CA THR A 10 -15.40 -17.93 11.88
C THR A 10 -14.29 -16.90 12.02
N GLU A 11 -13.03 -17.29 11.84
CA GLU A 11 -11.89 -16.37 11.87
C GLU A 11 -11.96 -15.33 10.75
N ASN A 12 -12.40 -15.72 9.54
CA ASN A 12 -12.66 -14.76 8.45
C ASN A 12 -13.69 -13.69 8.84
N ARG A 13 -14.77 -14.09 9.52
CA ARG A 13 -15.76 -13.14 10.04
C ARG A 13 -15.16 -12.23 11.11
N LEU A 14 -14.29 -12.74 11.98
CA LEU A 14 -13.60 -11.94 12.99
C LEU A 14 -12.66 -10.91 12.37
N LEU A 15 -11.90 -11.28 11.35
CA LEU A 15 -11.04 -10.36 10.58
C LEU A 15 -11.85 -9.20 10.01
N LYS A 16 -12.91 -9.51 9.25
CA LYS A 16 -13.79 -8.50 8.65
C LYS A 16 -14.47 -7.62 9.69
N LYS A 17 -15.00 -8.22 10.78
CA LYS A 17 -15.66 -7.47 11.87
C LYS A 17 -14.72 -6.50 12.57
N THR A 18 -13.52 -6.97 12.95
CA THR A 18 -12.55 -6.14 13.68
C THR A 18 -11.96 -5.06 12.78
N TRP A 19 -11.67 -5.37 11.51
CA TRP A 19 -11.22 -4.36 10.55
C TRP A 19 -12.26 -3.26 10.34
N ARG A 20 -13.54 -3.61 10.08
CA ARG A 20 -14.61 -2.61 9.94
C ARG A 20 -14.77 -1.74 11.17
N SER A 21 -14.71 -2.34 12.36
CA SER A 21 -14.76 -1.58 13.61
C SER A 21 -13.61 -0.57 13.74
N LEU A 22 -12.40 -0.89 13.28
CA LEU A 22 -11.31 0.08 13.23
C LEU A 22 -11.64 1.22 12.26
N CYS A 23 -12.03 0.88 11.03
CA CYS A 23 -12.32 1.83 9.95
C CYS A 23 -13.45 2.79 10.30
N ASP A 24 -14.56 2.28 10.84
CA ASP A 24 -15.74 3.08 11.17
C ASP A 24 -15.46 4.10 12.28
N ASN A 25 -14.57 3.76 13.23
CA ASN A 25 -14.26 4.60 14.38
C ASN A 25 -13.03 5.49 14.19
N ASN A 26 -12.24 5.33 13.12
CA ASN A 26 -10.97 6.04 12.94
C ASN A 26 -10.74 6.42 11.48
N ARG A 27 -11.17 7.59 11.03
CA ARG A 27 -11.00 8.03 9.63
C ARG A 27 -9.54 8.04 9.13
N ASP A 28 -8.59 8.22 10.05
CA ASP A 28 -7.16 8.25 9.77
C ASP A 28 -6.44 6.92 10.13
N TYR A 29 -7.14 5.78 10.08
CA TYR A 29 -6.56 4.46 10.42
C TYR A 29 -5.26 4.14 9.64
N GLY A 30 -5.17 4.55 8.37
CA GLY A 30 -3.95 4.38 7.57
C GLY A 30 -2.76 5.17 8.13
N VAL A 31 -3.00 6.40 8.62
CA VAL A 31 -1.97 7.25 9.25
C VAL A 31 -1.49 6.60 10.53
N LEU A 32 -2.41 6.11 11.37
CA LEU A 32 -2.08 5.41 12.61
C LEU A 32 -1.22 4.17 12.36
N ILE A 33 -1.55 3.38 11.32
CA ILE A 33 -0.79 2.18 10.94
C ILE A 33 0.63 2.56 10.50
N LEU A 34 0.77 3.55 9.61
CA LEU A 34 2.08 3.95 9.10
C LEU A 34 2.94 4.61 10.19
N GLN A 35 2.33 5.36 11.11
CA GLN A 35 3.02 5.86 12.30
C GLN A 35 3.46 4.73 13.23
N ALA A 36 2.61 3.72 13.48
CA ALA A 36 2.97 2.58 14.30
C ALA A 36 4.10 1.74 13.69
N PHE A 37 4.17 1.68 12.35
CA PHE A 37 5.31 1.11 11.64
C PHE A 37 6.59 1.92 11.87
N LEU A 38 6.58 3.24 11.63
CA LEU A 38 7.76 4.10 11.81
C LEU A 38 8.19 4.25 13.28
N ALA A 39 7.27 4.08 14.24
CA ALA A 39 7.62 4.03 15.65
C ALA A 39 8.40 2.74 16.00
N LYS A 40 8.20 1.65 15.25
CA LYS A 40 8.91 0.38 15.43
C LYS A 40 10.19 0.30 14.59
N GLU A 41 10.21 0.97 13.44
CA GLU A 41 11.36 1.04 12.53
C GLU A 41 11.58 2.50 12.09
N PRO A 42 12.21 3.34 12.93
CA PRO A 42 12.39 4.76 12.62
C PRO A 42 13.19 5.00 11.33
N ASP A 43 14.22 4.18 11.09
CA ASP A 43 15.10 4.28 9.93
C ASP A 43 14.38 4.03 8.59
N ALA A 44 13.23 3.33 8.63
CA ALA A 44 12.41 3.10 7.45
C ALA A 44 11.88 4.42 6.85
N VAL A 45 11.88 5.54 7.57
CA VAL A 45 11.54 6.86 6.99
C VAL A 45 12.39 7.19 5.77
N HIS A 46 13.63 6.68 5.70
CA HIS A 46 14.54 6.92 4.58
C HIS A 46 14.15 6.18 3.30
N LEU A 47 13.30 5.15 3.42
CA LEU A 47 12.78 4.37 2.30
C LEU A 47 11.69 5.11 1.51
N PHE A 48 11.21 6.25 2.00
CA PHE A 48 10.13 7.02 1.38
C PHE A 48 10.66 8.34 0.80
N PRO A 49 11.00 8.40 -0.51
CA PRO A 49 11.68 9.57 -1.09
C PRO A 49 10.93 10.90 -0.88
N ARG A 50 9.59 10.90 -0.89
CA ARG A 50 8.77 12.12 -0.79
C ARG A 50 8.75 12.75 0.61
N PHE A 51 9.10 12.01 1.64
CA PHE A 51 9.15 12.51 3.03
C PHE A 51 10.38 12.00 3.79
N ARG A 52 11.43 11.64 3.05
CA ARG A 52 12.71 11.18 3.59
C ARG A 52 13.30 12.24 4.52
N GLY A 53 13.76 11.78 5.69
CA GLY A 53 14.44 12.63 6.68
C GLY A 53 13.54 13.65 7.39
N LYS A 54 12.22 13.66 7.12
CA LYS A 54 11.30 14.51 7.88
C LYS A 54 11.13 13.96 9.30
N PRO A 55 11.05 14.82 10.34
CA PRO A 55 10.79 14.37 11.70
C PRO A 55 9.47 13.62 11.81
N THR A 56 9.47 12.45 12.47
CA THR A 56 8.29 11.58 12.61
C THR A 56 7.07 12.32 13.16
N LYS A 57 7.29 13.28 14.07
CA LYS A 57 6.23 14.12 14.66
C LYS A 57 5.51 15.03 13.66
N SER A 58 6.16 15.40 12.55
CA SER A 58 5.56 16.25 11.50
C SER A 58 4.91 15.47 10.36
N LEU A 59 5.15 14.16 10.27
CA LEU A 59 4.65 13.33 9.17
C LEU A 59 3.12 13.28 9.03
N PRO A 60 2.30 13.30 10.10
CA PRO A 60 0.84 13.26 9.96
C PRO A 60 0.23 14.43 9.17
N GLU A 61 0.94 15.56 9.13
CA GLU A 61 0.54 16.76 8.37
C GLU A 61 1.11 16.78 6.94
N ASP A 62 2.05 15.87 6.63
CA ASP A 62 2.64 15.78 5.31
C ASP A 62 1.70 15.08 4.32
N MET A 63 1.34 15.78 3.23
CA MET A 63 0.42 15.25 2.23
C MET A 63 0.93 13.96 1.56
N SER A 64 2.24 13.84 1.32
CA SER A 64 2.80 12.62 0.70
C SER A 64 2.73 11.44 1.66
N PHE A 65 2.96 11.67 2.96
CA PHE A 65 2.76 10.68 4.00
C PHE A 65 1.30 10.23 4.08
N ARG A 66 0.35 11.18 4.12
CA ARG A 66 -1.10 10.87 4.16
C ARG A 66 -1.56 10.09 2.93
N ILE A 67 -1.06 10.43 1.74
CA ILE A 67 -1.36 9.68 0.51
C ILE A 67 -0.85 8.23 0.62
N HIS A 68 0.38 8.02 1.09
CA HIS A 68 0.91 6.67 1.25
C HIS A 68 0.16 5.88 2.34
N ALA A 69 -0.13 6.52 3.47
CA ALA A 69 -0.93 5.96 4.55
C ALA A 69 -2.32 5.51 4.08
N CYS A 70 -2.97 6.32 3.24
CA CYS A 70 -4.23 5.99 2.60
C CYS A 70 -4.11 4.75 1.69
N ALA A 71 -3.05 4.68 0.86
CA ALA A 71 -2.79 3.53 0.01
C ALA A 71 -2.58 2.21 0.81
N VAL A 72 -1.86 2.29 1.94
CA VAL A 72 -1.71 1.16 2.88
C VAL A 72 -3.07 0.72 3.42
N GLY A 73 -3.89 1.67 3.86
CA GLY A 73 -5.24 1.40 4.35
C GLY A 73 -6.16 0.72 3.32
N HIS A 74 -6.13 1.18 2.07
CA HIS A 74 -6.88 0.56 0.98
C HIS A 74 -6.38 -0.86 0.67
N GLN A 75 -5.06 -1.09 0.68
CA GLN A 75 -4.51 -2.42 0.40
C GLN A 75 -4.93 -3.43 1.47
N LEU A 76 -4.88 -3.04 2.74
CA LEU A 76 -5.31 -3.87 3.86
C LEU A 76 -6.81 -4.15 3.80
N THR A 77 -7.62 -3.15 3.46
CA THR A 77 -9.07 -3.33 3.27
C THR A 77 -9.35 -4.36 2.18
N ALA A 78 -8.67 -4.26 1.03
CA ALA A 78 -8.82 -5.24 -0.03
C ALA A 78 -8.43 -6.65 0.41
N MET A 79 -7.33 -6.81 1.15
CA MET A 79 -6.90 -8.12 1.66
C MET A 79 -7.91 -8.70 2.66
N VAL A 80 -8.39 -7.90 3.62
CA VAL A 80 -9.34 -8.36 4.65
C VAL A 80 -10.69 -8.71 4.04
N GLU A 81 -11.22 -7.90 3.12
CA GLU A 81 -12.51 -8.18 2.50
C GLU A 81 -12.49 -9.43 1.61
N ASN A 82 -11.32 -9.85 1.13
CA ASN A 82 -11.12 -11.06 0.34
C ASN A 82 -10.48 -12.22 1.14
N CYS A 83 -10.46 -12.18 2.48
CA CYS A 83 -9.76 -13.20 3.27
C CYS A 83 -10.36 -14.62 3.19
N ASP A 84 -11.59 -14.73 2.67
CA ASP A 84 -12.31 -15.95 2.35
C ASP A 84 -12.12 -16.46 0.91
N ASP A 85 -11.61 -15.63 0.01
CA ASP A 85 -11.19 -16.01 -1.34
C ASP A 85 -9.65 -16.04 -1.39
N VAL A 86 -9.08 -17.23 -1.17
CA VAL A 86 -7.63 -17.40 -1.05
C VAL A 86 -6.86 -17.05 -2.32
N GLU A 87 -7.46 -17.29 -3.49
CA GLU A 87 -6.82 -17.00 -4.78
C GLU A 87 -6.76 -15.48 -5.01
N MET A 88 -7.86 -14.78 -4.72
CA MET A 88 -7.89 -13.32 -4.78
C MET A 88 -6.96 -12.70 -3.74
N LEU A 89 -6.97 -13.20 -2.49
CA LEU A 89 -6.09 -12.73 -1.43
C LEU A 89 -4.62 -12.86 -1.82
N GLU A 90 -4.21 -14.03 -2.32
CA GLU A 90 -2.84 -14.24 -2.77
C GLU A 90 -2.47 -13.32 -3.94
N ALA A 91 -3.35 -13.18 -4.93
CA ALA A 91 -3.12 -12.28 -6.07
C ALA A 91 -2.88 -10.84 -5.61
N LEU A 92 -3.66 -10.35 -4.64
CA LEU A 92 -3.49 -9.03 -4.01
C LEU A 92 -2.14 -8.91 -3.30
N ILE A 93 -1.76 -9.90 -2.50
CA ILE A 93 -0.45 -9.90 -1.79
C ILE A 93 0.71 -9.91 -2.77
N ARG A 94 0.66 -10.76 -3.81
CA ARG A 94 1.71 -10.82 -4.83
C ARG A 94 1.83 -9.52 -5.61
N LYS A 95 0.70 -8.90 -5.97
CA LYS A 95 0.68 -7.58 -6.62
C LYS A 95 1.35 -6.54 -5.73
N ASN A 96 0.97 -6.48 -4.45
CA ASN A 96 1.57 -5.55 -3.49
C ASN A 96 3.08 -5.80 -3.33
N ALA A 97 3.51 -7.06 -3.17
CA ALA A 97 4.92 -7.42 -3.05
C ALA A 97 5.74 -7.01 -4.29
N ARG A 98 5.20 -7.21 -5.50
CA ARG A 98 5.86 -6.80 -6.76
C ARG A 98 6.05 -5.30 -6.89
N VAL A 99 5.16 -4.49 -6.33
CA VAL A 99 5.33 -3.02 -6.29
C VAL A 99 6.49 -2.63 -5.36
N HIS A 100 6.65 -3.32 -4.23
CA HIS A 100 7.66 -2.97 -3.24
C HIS A 100 9.06 -3.51 -3.58
N LYS A 101 9.13 -4.67 -4.24
CA LYS A 101 10.37 -5.39 -4.53
C LYS A 101 11.45 -4.57 -5.28
N PRO A 102 11.13 -3.69 -6.25
CA PRO A 102 12.15 -2.90 -6.95
C PRO A 102 12.78 -1.79 -6.10
N HIS A 103 12.17 -1.42 -4.97
CA HIS A 103 12.68 -0.34 -4.13
C HIS A 103 13.85 -0.83 -3.28
N VAL A 104 15.03 -0.24 -3.53
CA VAL A 104 16.26 -0.52 -2.78
C VAL A 104 16.04 -0.29 -1.28
N GLY A 105 16.49 -1.25 -0.47
CA GLY A 105 16.40 -1.21 0.98
C GLY A 105 15.09 -1.76 1.56
N ILE A 106 14.04 -1.97 0.75
CA ILE A 106 12.84 -2.68 1.23
C ILE A 106 13.14 -4.17 1.33
N THR A 107 12.87 -4.74 2.51
CA THR A 107 13.13 -6.16 2.83
C THR A 107 11.91 -6.82 3.44
N LEU A 108 11.90 -8.14 3.49
CA LEU A 108 10.84 -8.92 4.14
C LEU A 108 10.67 -8.56 5.64
N THR A 109 11.74 -8.09 6.30
CA THR A 109 11.68 -7.61 7.68
C THR A 109 10.74 -6.41 7.82
N HIS A 110 10.72 -5.48 6.86
CA HIS A 110 9.81 -4.34 6.89
C HIS A 110 8.33 -4.78 6.83
N PHE A 111 8.01 -5.80 6.03
CA PHE A 111 6.66 -6.38 6.02
C PHE A 111 6.30 -7.01 7.36
N ARG A 112 7.22 -7.74 7.99
CA ARG A 112 7.00 -8.32 9.34
C ARG A 112 6.83 -7.24 10.41
N ILE A 113 7.51 -6.11 10.30
CA ILE A 113 7.33 -4.99 11.24
C ILE A 113 6.00 -4.29 10.97
N MET A 114 5.61 -4.13 9.71
CA MET A 114 4.31 -3.57 9.33
C MET A 114 3.16 -4.39 9.92
N THR A 115 3.19 -5.73 9.85
CA THR A 115 2.14 -6.57 10.47
C THR A 115 2.06 -6.40 11.99
N LYS A 116 3.20 -6.26 12.67
CA LYS A 116 3.24 -5.90 14.11
C LYS A 116 2.66 -4.52 14.39
N GLY A 117 2.91 -3.54 13.51
CA GLY A 117 2.33 -2.20 13.59
C GLY A 117 0.80 -2.23 13.46
N ILE A 118 0.28 -2.97 12.48
CA ILE A 118 -1.16 -3.14 12.28
C ILE A 118 -1.82 -3.80 13.50
N MET A 119 -1.23 -4.89 14.02
CA MET A 119 -1.72 -5.56 15.23
C MET A 119 -1.80 -4.60 16.42
N ALA A 120 -0.75 -3.80 16.64
CA ALA A 120 -0.71 -2.83 17.73
C ALA A 120 -1.81 -1.77 17.60
N VAL A 121 -2.07 -1.26 16.39
CA VAL A 121 -3.15 -0.29 16.15
C VAL A 121 -4.51 -0.91 16.40
N LEU A 122 -4.76 -2.13 15.93
CA LEU A 122 -6.02 -2.84 16.20
C LEU A 122 -6.25 -2.99 17.70
N GLN A 123 -5.28 -3.52 18.44
CA GLN A 123 -5.39 -3.69 19.88
C GLN A 123 -5.62 -2.35 20.62
N ALA A 124 -4.90 -1.29 20.22
CA ALA A 124 -5.03 0.02 20.85
C ALA A 124 -6.38 0.70 20.55
N LYS A 125 -6.94 0.53 19.35
CA LYS A 125 -8.12 1.29 18.90
C LYS A 125 -9.45 0.59 19.09
N ILE A 126 -9.47 -0.75 19.04
CA ILE A 126 -10.71 -1.53 19.19
C ILE A 126 -10.68 -2.48 20.39
N GLY A 127 -9.57 -2.52 21.14
CA GLY A 127 -9.48 -3.05 22.50
C GLY A 127 -10.18 -4.41 22.70
N LYS A 128 -11.29 -4.39 23.43
CA LYS A 128 -12.08 -5.58 23.80
C LYS A 128 -12.56 -6.41 22.59
N LEU A 129 -12.64 -5.84 21.40
CA LEU A 129 -13.00 -6.57 20.18
C LEU A 129 -11.85 -7.45 19.65
N MET A 130 -10.60 -7.17 20.04
CA MET A 130 -9.44 -8.01 19.77
C MET A 130 -9.36 -9.13 20.82
N THR A 131 -10.36 -10.01 20.81
CA THR A 131 -10.36 -11.24 21.62
C THR A 131 -9.20 -12.16 21.22
N ARG A 132 -8.91 -13.18 22.03
CA ARG A 132 -7.89 -14.19 21.72
C ARG A 132 -8.07 -14.77 20.30
N ASP A 133 -9.29 -15.14 19.95
CA ASP A 133 -9.60 -15.73 18.65
C ASP A 133 -9.41 -14.71 17.50
N ALA A 134 -9.72 -13.43 17.73
CA ALA A 134 -9.46 -12.39 16.75
C ALA A 134 -7.95 -12.17 16.55
N VAL A 135 -7.16 -12.15 17.63
CA VAL A 135 -5.69 -12.06 17.55
C VAL A 135 -5.12 -13.23 16.75
N VAL A 136 -5.53 -14.47 17.06
CA VAL A 136 -5.11 -15.67 16.32
C VAL A 136 -5.48 -15.58 14.84
N ALA A 137 -6.68 -15.10 14.51
CA ALA A 137 -7.10 -14.90 13.12
C ALA A 137 -6.18 -13.92 12.37
N TRP A 138 -5.85 -12.79 13.01
CA TRP A 138 -4.93 -11.79 12.46
C TRP A 138 -3.50 -12.33 12.30
N GLU A 139 -3.00 -13.10 13.26
CA GLU A 139 -1.68 -13.75 13.17
C GLU A 139 -1.59 -14.72 11.99
N LYS A 140 -2.64 -15.51 11.75
CA LYS A 140 -2.73 -16.39 10.58
C LYS A 140 -2.71 -15.61 9.27
N LEU A 141 -3.52 -14.55 9.16
CA LEU A 141 -3.54 -13.69 7.98
C LEU A 141 -2.17 -13.04 7.75
N PHE A 142 -1.54 -12.50 8.79
CA PHE A 142 -0.22 -11.88 8.69
C PHE A 142 0.87 -12.87 8.31
N THR A 143 0.82 -14.08 8.86
CA THR A 143 1.72 -15.18 8.47
C THR A 143 1.57 -15.47 6.99
N PHE A 144 0.34 -15.60 6.48
CA PHE A 144 0.10 -15.81 5.06
C PHE A 144 0.62 -14.66 4.18
N ILE A 145 0.38 -13.40 4.58
CA ILE A 145 0.89 -12.21 3.87
C ILE A 145 2.42 -12.23 3.77
N VAL A 146 3.12 -12.49 4.88
CA VAL A 146 4.58 -12.54 4.92
C VAL A 146 5.10 -13.70 4.08
N THR A 147 4.49 -14.88 4.16
CA THR A 147 4.89 -16.06 3.38
C THR A 147 4.78 -15.81 1.88
N VAL A 148 3.65 -15.29 1.40
CA VAL A 148 3.46 -14.99 -0.04
C VAL A 148 4.41 -13.89 -0.50
N THR A 149 4.67 -12.89 0.35
CA THR A 149 5.64 -11.83 0.06
C THR A 149 7.06 -12.39 -0.07
N ALA A 150 7.46 -13.31 0.80
CA ALA A 150 8.77 -13.97 0.74
C ALA A 150 9.00 -14.67 -0.59
N ILE A 151 8.01 -15.45 -1.07
CA ILE A 151 8.05 -16.12 -2.37
C ILE A 151 8.34 -15.12 -3.50
N VAL A 152 7.68 -13.96 -3.49
CA VAL A 152 7.89 -12.92 -4.52
C VAL A 152 9.29 -12.32 -4.43
N PHE A 153 9.83 -12.12 -3.22
CA PHE A 153 11.16 -11.55 -3.01
C PHE A 153 12.29 -12.53 -3.36
N GLU A 154 12.09 -13.83 -3.13
CA GLU A 154 13.08 -14.89 -3.37
C GLU A 154 13.21 -15.31 -4.84
N ASN A 155 12.11 -15.27 -5.62
CA ASN A 155 12.06 -15.71 -7.03
C ASN A 155 12.96 -14.90 -8.01
N SER A 156 13.76 -13.96 -7.53
CA SER A 156 14.76 -13.20 -8.32
C SER A 156 16.14 -13.86 -8.37
N LYS A 157 16.44 -14.81 -7.48
CA LYS A 157 17.76 -15.48 -7.47
C LYS A 157 17.94 -16.50 -8.61
N GLY A 158 16.86 -16.87 -9.30
CA GLY A 158 16.88 -17.91 -10.35
C GLY A 158 16.84 -17.39 -11.80
N THR A 159 16.53 -16.11 -12.04
CA THR A 159 16.36 -15.58 -13.41
C THR A 159 17.64 -14.99 -14.00
N SER A 160 18.64 -14.65 -13.19
CA SER A 160 19.93 -14.12 -13.66
C SER A 160 20.87 -15.19 -14.23
N ASN A 161 20.72 -16.46 -13.84
CA ASN A 161 21.52 -17.56 -14.39
C ASN A 161 20.91 -18.23 -15.63
N ALA A 162 19.61 -18.03 -15.89
CA ALA A 162 18.97 -18.54 -17.11
C ALA A 162 19.34 -17.69 -18.34
N ASN A 163 19.44 -16.36 -18.16
CA ASN A 163 19.82 -15.45 -19.26
C ASN A 163 21.29 -15.56 -19.66
N LYS A 164 22.17 -16.05 -18.78
CA LYS A 164 23.59 -16.29 -19.10
C LYS A 164 23.80 -17.61 -19.87
N LYS A 165 22.87 -18.56 -19.74
CA LYS A 165 22.89 -19.85 -20.48
C LYS A 165 22.21 -19.77 -21.86
N SER A 166 21.37 -18.77 -22.12
CA SER A 166 20.72 -18.59 -23.42
C SER A 166 21.58 -17.81 -24.42
N GLU A 167 22.51 -16.95 -23.98
CA GLU A 167 23.39 -16.20 -24.89
C GLU A 167 24.56 -17.04 -25.43
N GLU A 168 25.02 -18.08 -24.71
CA GLU A 168 26.02 -19.04 -25.21
C GLU A 168 25.46 -20.10 -26.17
N ASN A 169 24.13 -20.23 -26.27
CA ASN A 169 23.49 -21.29 -27.07
C ASN A 169 22.93 -20.80 -28.41
N ILE A 170 22.97 -19.51 -28.71
CA ILE A 170 22.45 -18.93 -29.97
C ILE A 170 23.52 -18.90 -31.09
N SER A 171 24.79 -19.16 -30.78
CA SER A 171 25.84 -19.23 -31.82
C SER A 171 25.87 -20.56 -32.61
N ASN A 172 25.07 -21.57 -32.24
CA ASN A 172 25.16 -22.93 -32.82
C ASN A 172 23.82 -23.48 -33.34
N ALA A 173 23.01 -22.68 -34.04
CA ALA A 173 21.91 -23.24 -34.83
C ALA A 173 21.46 -22.30 -35.96
N SER A 174 22.24 -22.27 -37.03
CA SER A 174 21.73 -21.85 -38.35
C SER A 174 21.30 -23.08 -39.14
N ILE A 175 20.24 -22.89 -39.93
CA ILE A 175 19.74 -23.70 -41.06
C ILE A 175 18.72 -24.78 -40.67
N SER A 176 17.44 -24.50 -40.87
CA SER A 176 16.67 -25.12 -41.97
C SER A 176 15.24 -24.56 -42.06
N SER A 177 14.86 -24.18 -43.27
CA SER A 177 13.57 -23.66 -43.70
C SER A 177 12.48 -24.75 -43.78
N ASN A 178 11.23 -24.41 -43.42
CA ASN A 178 10.07 -24.55 -44.33
C ASN A 178 8.76 -24.05 -43.68
N VAL A 179 7.99 -23.32 -44.50
CA VAL A 179 6.59 -22.91 -44.33
C VAL A 179 5.78 -23.75 -45.33
N PRO A 180 4.58 -24.27 -44.99
CA PRO A 180 3.35 -23.62 -45.50
C PRO A 180 2.08 -23.70 -44.61
N ASN A 181 1.40 -22.55 -44.56
CA ASN A 181 -0.02 -22.21 -44.76
C ASN A 181 -1.22 -23.13 -44.35
N ALA A 182 -2.13 -22.49 -43.58
CA ALA A 182 -3.61 -22.41 -43.61
C ALA A 182 -4.53 -23.66 -43.79
N GLU A 183 -5.52 -23.86 -42.90
CA GLU A 183 -6.94 -23.44 -43.03
C GLU A 183 -7.90 -24.00 -41.92
N LYS A 184 -8.80 -23.10 -41.47
CA LYS A 184 -10.25 -23.17 -41.08
C LYS A 184 -10.97 -24.35 -40.37
N SER A 185 -11.89 -23.88 -39.48
CA SER A 185 -13.22 -24.41 -39.07
C SER A 185 -13.23 -25.50 -37.97
N SER A 186 -14.23 -25.69 -37.08
CA SER A 186 -15.61 -25.19 -36.94
C SER A 186 -16.13 -25.39 -35.48
N ALA A 187 -17.21 -24.67 -35.17
CA ALA A 187 -18.33 -24.89 -34.22
C ALA A 187 -18.30 -25.93 -33.06
N GLY A 188 -18.93 -25.55 -31.94
CA GLY A 188 -19.51 -26.50 -30.97
C GLY A 188 -19.95 -25.89 -29.63
N SER A 189 -21.26 -25.70 -29.44
CA SER A 189 -21.91 -25.15 -28.23
C SER A 189 -22.10 -26.18 -27.12
N SER A 190 -22.13 -25.77 -25.84
CA SER A 190 -23.18 -26.18 -24.88
C SER A 190 -23.05 -25.46 -23.53
N SER A 191 -24.23 -25.08 -22.99
CA SER A 191 -24.42 -24.37 -21.73
C SER A 191 -24.51 -25.30 -20.53
N LEU A 192 -24.17 -24.82 -19.34
CA LEU A 192 -24.87 -25.16 -18.09
C LEU A 192 -24.60 -24.09 -17.03
N GLY A 193 -25.66 -23.38 -16.64
CA GLY A 193 -25.61 -22.33 -15.63
C GLY A 193 -25.58 -22.88 -14.20
N HIS A 194 -24.97 -22.13 -13.29
CA HIS A 194 -25.29 -22.15 -11.86
C HIS A 194 -25.17 -20.72 -11.31
N SER A 195 -26.27 -20.27 -10.70
CA SER A 195 -26.48 -18.95 -10.14
C SER A 195 -25.68 -18.75 -8.84
N ARG A 196 -24.90 -17.67 -8.75
CA ARG A 196 -24.35 -17.13 -7.49
C ARG A 196 -24.30 -15.60 -7.55
N GLY A 197 -24.74 -14.98 -6.46
CA GLY A 197 -25.01 -13.54 -6.32
C GLY A 197 -23.88 -12.65 -6.85
N SER A 198 -24.24 -11.83 -7.84
CA SER A 198 -23.40 -10.81 -8.45
C SER A 198 -23.21 -9.64 -7.49
N ILE A 199 -22.01 -9.51 -6.91
CA ILE A 199 -21.51 -8.21 -6.48
C ILE A 199 -21.05 -7.49 -7.76
N SER A 200 -21.66 -6.35 -8.05
CA SER A 200 -21.49 -5.61 -9.30
C SER A 200 -20.01 -5.34 -9.64
N ARG A 201 -19.59 -5.74 -10.85
CA ARG A 201 -18.27 -5.44 -11.47
C ARG A 201 -17.88 -3.95 -11.38
N SER A 202 -18.84 -3.06 -11.21
CA SER A 202 -18.63 -1.62 -11.04
C SER A 202 -17.90 -1.24 -9.74
N SER A 203 -18.05 -2.04 -8.67
CA SER A 203 -17.38 -1.82 -7.37
C SER A 203 -15.89 -2.20 -7.42
N LEU A 204 -15.58 -3.33 -8.07
CA LEU A 204 -14.19 -3.79 -8.29
C LEU A 204 -13.39 -2.84 -9.18
N ASN A 205 -14.01 -2.27 -10.21
CA ASN A 205 -13.31 -1.37 -11.14
C ASN A 205 -12.94 -0.03 -10.50
N LYS A 206 -13.75 0.48 -9.55
CA LYS A 206 -13.44 1.73 -8.83
C LYS A 206 -12.28 1.55 -7.85
N SER A 207 -12.17 0.41 -7.15
CA SER A 207 -11.04 0.13 -6.26
C SER A 207 -9.76 -0.20 -7.03
N GLN A 208 -9.86 -0.86 -8.20
CA GLN A 208 -8.71 -1.11 -9.08
C GLN A 208 -8.17 0.16 -9.77
N ALA A 209 -9.05 1.06 -10.23
CA ALA A 209 -8.64 2.32 -10.85
C ALA A 209 -7.95 3.26 -9.84
N ALA A 210 -8.47 3.35 -8.60
CA ALA A 210 -7.85 4.14 -7.53
C ALA A 210 -6.43 3.65 -7.17
N PHE A 211 -6.17 2.34 -7.30
CA PHE A 211 -4.84 1.75 -7.05
C PHE A 211 -3.82 2.06 -8.14
N SER A 212 -4.25 2.26 -9.40
CA SER A 212 -3.36 2.56 -10.51
C SER A 212 -2.91 4.03 -10.52
N THR A 213 -3.70 4.94 -9.94
CA THR A 213 -3.40 6.39 -9.93
C THR A 213 -2.52 6.82 -8.75
N ALA A 214 -2.46 6.04 -7.66
CA ALA A 214 -1.66 6.37 -6.48
C ALA A 214 -0.14 6.10 -6.65
N ILE A 215 0.26 5.44 -7.74
CA ILE A 215 1.66 5.20 -8.10
C ILE A 215 1.98 6.04 -9.34
N VAL A 216 2.25 7.33 -9.13
CA VAL A 216 2.93 8.13 -10.15
C VAL A 216 4.37 7.60 -10.27
N PRO A 217 4.80 7.07 -11.43
CA PRO A 217 6.19 6.68 -11.63
C PRO A 217 7.08 7.91 -11.46
N TYR A 218 8.14 7.75 -10.69
CA TYR A 218 9.18 8.76 -10.54
C TYR A 218 9.95 8.90 -11.85
N VAL A 219 9.72 9.98 -12.59
CA VAL A 219 10.58 10.43 -13.68
C VAL A 219 11.67 11.31 -13.07
N GLN A 220 12.93 10.90 -13.19
CA GLN A 220 14.07 11.73 -12.80
C GLN A 220 14.15 12.97 -13.71
N PRO A 221 14.22 14.20 -13.20
CA PRO A 221 14.68 15.32 -14.00
C PRO A 221 16.21 15.21 -14.14
N SER A 222 16.66 15.15 -15.39
CA SER A 222 18.05 15.33 -15.81
C SER A 222 18.57 16.65 -15.24
N GLY A 223 19.74 16.59 -14.61
CA GLY A 223 20.34 17.74 -13.94
C GLY A 223 20.71 18.85 -14.92
N HIS A 224 20.49 20.10 -14.49
CA HIS A 224 21.28 21.29 -14.80
C HIS A 224 21.31 22.15 -13.52
N GLY A 225 22.49 22.63 -13.14
CA GLY A 225 22.74 23.41 -11.93
C GLY A 225 22.11 24.81 -11.94
N PRO A 226 22.18 25.53 -10.81
CA PRO A 226 21.30 26.66 -10.53
C PRO A 226 21.85 27.98 -11.07
N THR A 227 20.99 28.79 -11.67
CA THR A 227 21.18 30.23 -11.81
C THR A 227 20.32 30.96 -10.79
N HIS A 228 20.97 31.85 -10.03
CA HIS A 228 20.41 32.79 -9.09
C HIS A 228 19.23 33.59 -9.66
N GLU A 229 18.10 33.64 -8.94
CA GLU A 229 17.19 34.77 -9.04
C GLU A 229 16.53 35.04 -7.67
N VAL A 230 16.81 36.22 -7.12
CA VAL A 230 16.27 36.74 -5.87
C VAL A 230 14.90 37.35 -6.19
N ALA A 231 13.82 36.73 -5.71
CA ALA A 231 12.47 37.29 -5.82
C ALA A 231 11.93 37.66 -4.42
N ASN A 232 11.59 38.95 -4.32
CA ASN A 232 11.04 39.70 -3.20
C ASN A 232 9.81 39.04 -2.56
N ASN A 233 9.83 38.89 -1.22
CA ASN A 233 8.71 38.39 -0.43
C ASN A 233 8.18 39.50 0.49
N SER A 234 7.47 40.49 -0.08
CA SER A 234 6.98 41.67 0.67
C SER A 234 5.47 41.67 0.96
N SER A 235 4.69 40.65 0.55
CA SER A 235 3.21 40.68 0.70
C SER A 235 2.65 39.91 1.91
N ALA A 236 3.46 39.06 2.55
CA ALA A 236 3.03 38.23 3.68
C ALA A 236 3.23 38.89 5.06
N THR A 237 4.16 39.84 5.17
CA THR A 237 4.49 40.57 6.41
C THR A 237 3.47 41.67 6.71
N GLU A 238 2.97 42.39 5.70
CA GLU A 238 2.00 43.48 5.89
C GLU A 238 0.61 42.99 6.35
N LYS A 239 0.11 41.85 5.84
CA LYS A 239 -1.15 41.27 6.31
C LYS A 239 -1.09 40.84 7.78
N ARG A 240 0.09 40.42 8.26
CA ARG A 240 0.28 39.98 9.64
C ARG A 240 0.42 41.15 10.63
N GLN A 241 0.89 42.31 10.17
CA GLN A 241 0.93 43.55 10.97
C GLN A 241 -0.44 44.23 11.08
N ARG A 242 -1.24 44.28 10.02
CA ARG A 242 -2.61 44.83 10.09
C ARG A 242 -3.53 44.04 11.03
N SER A 243 -3.44 42.71 11.05
CA SER A 243 -4.25 41.86 11.93
C SER A 243 -3.90 42.03 13.42
N LYS A 244 -2.62 42.21 13.76
CA LYS A 244 -2.17 42.43 15.15
C LYS A 244 -2.57 43.80 15.69
N THR A 245 -2.56 44.82 14.85
CA THR A 245 -2.94 46.19 15.25
C THR A 245 -4.44 46.26 15.56
N SER A 246 -5.28 45.61 14.73
CA SER A 246 -6.72 45.51 14.96
C SER A 246 -7.09 44.76 16.24
N LEU A 247 -6.38 43.65 16.56
CA LEU A 247 -6.64 42.90 17.79
C LEU A 247 -6.23 43.67 19.05
N ARG A 248 -5.14 44.45 19.00
CA ARG A 248 -4.67 45.25 20.13
C ARG A 248 -5.62 46.40 20.44
N GLU A 249 -6.17 47.08 19.42
CA GLU A 249 -7.18 48.12 19.62
C GLU A 249 -8.49 47.55 20.20
N GLN A 250 -8.93 46.38 19.73
CA GLN A 250 -10.10 45.70 20.29
C GLN A 250 -9.93 45.27 21.75
N LEU A 251 -8.71 44.92 22.17
CA LEU A 251 -8.41 44.57 23.55
C LEU A 251 -8.29 45.80 24.46
N LYS A 252 -7.82 46.94 23.92
CA LYS A 252 -7.80 48.23 24.63
C LYS A 252 -9.21 48.78 24.87
N ALA A 253 -10.08 48.73 23.85
CA ALA A 253 -11.48 49.15 23.95
C ALA A 253 -12.30 48.32 24.96
N LYS A 254 -11.86 47.08 25.25
CA LYS A 254 -12.49 46.18 26.23
C LYS A 254 -11.84 46.24 27.62
N GLY A 255 -10.91 47.18 27.87
CA GLY A 255 -10.25 47.35 29.16
C GLY A 255 -9.38 46.17 29.61
N LYS A 256 -9.02 45.26 28.68
CA LYS A 256 -8.27 44.03 29.01
C LYS A 256 -6.76 44.23 29.08
N ILE A 257 -6.27 45.34 28.54
CA ILE A 257 -4.87 45.74 28.53
C ILE A 257 -4.78 47.27 28.64
N SER A 258 -3.76 47.76 29.34
CA SER A 258 -3.44 49.21 29.43
C SER A 258 -2.60 49.69 28.25
#